data_AF-A0A554FKE1-F1
#
_entry.id   AF-A0A554FKE1-F1
#
_cell.length_a   1.000
_cell.length_b   1.000
_cell.length_c   1.000
_cell.angle_alpha   90.00
_cell.angle_beta   90.00
_cell.angle_gamma   90.00
#
_symmetry.space_group_name_H-M   'P 1'
#
loop_
_entity.id
_entity.type
_entity.pdbx_description
1 polymer ?
#
loop_
_entity_poly.entity_id
_entity_poly.type
_entity_poly.pdbx_seq_one_letter_code
_entity_poly.pdbx_strand_id
1 'polypeptide(L)'
;IKAKGARLAVPGIVDLSELAEASRGVAKVVLQGVQDMLLRVALQIARDDFEDRRERQRQGIDLAKSAGLYRGRKPNAKVHEQIIAFKSGGCSI
;
A
#
# COMPACT_ATOMS: atom_id res chain seq x y z
N ILE A 1 -16.45 -3.98 -4.35
CA ILE A 1 -16.30 -2.52 -4.18
C ILE A 1 -17.61 -1.80 -4.52
N LYS A 2 -18.18 -1.93 -5.74
CA LYS A 2 -19.52 -1.41 -6.08
C LYS A 2 -20.66 -1.94 -5.18
N ALA A 3 -20.69 -3.24 -4.90
CA ALA A 3 -21.70 -3.86 -4.03
C ALA A 3 -21.68 -3.32 -2.58
N LYS A 4 -20.60 -2.62 -2.18
CA LYS A 4 -20.47 -1.95 -0.88
C LYS A 4 -20.85 -0.47 -0.95
N GLY A 5 -21.39 0.01 -2.07
CA GLY A 5 -21.81 1.40 -2.25
C GLY A 5 -20.67 2.40 -2.42
N ALA A 6 -19.45 1.96 -2.76
CA ALA A 6 -18.32 2.87 -2.95
C ALA A 6 -18.57 3.84 -4.12
N ARG A 7 -18.32 5.13 -3.90
CA ARG A 7 -18.52 6.24 -4.84
C ARG A 7 -17.30 7.15 -4.83
N LEU A 8 -17.03 7.82 -5.95
CA LEU A 8 -15.98 8.81 -6.07
C LEU A 8 -16.49 10.16 -5.55
N ALA A 9 -15.87 10.68 -4.49
CA ALA A 9 -16.18 11.99 -3.94
C ALA A 9 -14.89 12.81 -3.90
N VAL A 10 -14.91 14.01 -4.49
CA VAL A 10 -13.81 14.97 -4.39
C VAL A 10 -14.33 16.15 -3.58
N PRO A 11 -14.03 16.21 -2.26
CA PRO A 11 -14.52 17.27 -1.39
C PRO A 11 -14.21 18.66 -1.94
N GLY A 12 -15.21 19.55 -1.97
CA GLY A 12 -15.05 20.95 -2.37
C GLY A 12 -14.91 21.22 -3.88
N ILE A 13 -14.94 20.19 -4.74
CA ILE A 13 -14.82 20.36 -6.19
C ILE A 13 -16.12 19.94 -6.88
N VAL A 14 -16.52 18.67 -6.83
CA VAL A 14 -17.80 18.19 -7.39
C VAL A 14 -18.24 16.91 -6.66
N ASP A 15 -19.44 16.89 -6.08
CA ASP A 15 -20.14 15.64 -5.73
C ASP A 15 -21.18 15.32 -6.82
N LEU A 16 -20.83 14.40 -7.70
CA LEU A 16 -21.71 13.94 -8.78
C LEU A 16 -22.92 13.16 -8.23
N SER A 17 -22.88 12.71 -6.98
CA SER A 17 -24.00 12.01 -6.35
C SER A 17 -25.16 12.95 -6.05
N GLU A 18 -24.88 14.11 -5.46
CA GLU A 18 -25.90 15.14 -5.19
C GLU A 18 -26.50 15.64 -6.52
N LEU A 19 -25.65 15.85 -7.52
CA LEU A 19 -26.08 16.31 -8.84
C LEU A 19 -26.91 15.26 -9.59
N ALA A 20 -26.57 13.97 -9.47
CA ALA A 20 -27.32 12.88 -10.08
C ALA A 20 -28.69 12.68 -9.41
N GLU A 21 -28.80 12.88 -8.10
CA GLU A 21 -30.09 12.78 -7.39
C GLU A 21 -31.01 13.98 -7.70
N ALA A 22 -30.44 15.17 -7.93
CA ALA A 22 -31.19 16.34 -8.39
C ALA A 22 -31.62 16.26 -9.88
N SER A 23 -31.00 15.37 -10.66
CA SER A 23 -31.23 15.22 -12.11
C SER A 23 -32.33 14.19 -12.43
N ARG A 24 -33.05 14.39 -13.55
CA ARG A 24 -34.11 13.47 -14.02
C ARG A 24 -33.84 12.95 -15.42
N GLY A 25 -34.41 11.78 -15.73
CA GLY A 25 -34.34 11.17 -17.07
C GLY A 25 -32.91 10.85 -17.50
N VAL A 26 -32.58 11.14 -18.76
CA VAL A 26 -31.28 10.81 -19.39
C VAL A 26 -30.09 11.40 -18.62
N ALA A 27 -30.23 12.61 -18.07
CA ALA A 27 -29.16 13.26 -17.31
C ALA A 27 -28.71 12.44 -16.09
N LYS A 28 -29.65 11.83 -15.36
CA LYS A 28 -29.34 10.97 -14.20
C LYS A 28 -28.55 9.73 -14.62
N VAL A 29 -28.93 9.09 -15.72
CA VAL A 29 -28.26 7.90 -16.26
C VAL A 29 -26.82 8.22 -16.67
N VAL A 30 -26.62 9.34 -17.37
CA VAL A 30 -25.29 9.78 -17.79
C VAL A 30 -24.39 10.08 -16.59
N LEU A 31 -24.89 10.83 -15.58
CA LEU A 31 -24.11 11.16 -14.39
C LEU A 31 -23.71 9.93 -13.58
N GLN A 32 -24.60 8.95 -13.44
CA GLN A 32 -24.28 7.66 -12.80
C GLN A 32 -23.23 6.87 -13.60
N GLY A 33 -23.32 6.86 -14.93
CA GLY A 33 -22.35 6.22 -15.80
C GLY A 33 -20.95 6.84 -15.69
N VAL A 34 -20.88 8.18 -15.68
CA VAL A 34 -19.61 8.93 -15.49
C VAL A 34 -19.02 8.61 -14.12
N GLN A 35 -19.83 8.63 -13.07
CA GLN A 35 -19.39 8.32 -11.71
C GLN A 35 -18.79 6.91 -11.61
N ASP A 36 -19.44 5.94 -12.23
CA ASP A 36 -18.97 4.56 -12.28
C ASP A 36 -17.66 4.40 -13.07
N MET A 37 -17.52 5.12 -14.18
CA MET A 37 -16.30 5.12 -14.97
C MET A 37 -15.13 5.76 -14.21
N LEU A 38 -15.35 6.93 -13.60
CA LEU A 38 -14.33 7.62 -12.81
C LEU A 38 -13.83 6.75 -11.66
N LEU A 39 -14.73 6.07 -10.95
CA LEU A 39 -14.35 5.13 -9.90
C LEU A 39 -13.46 4.00 -10.44
N ARG A 40 -13.79 3.43 -11.61
CA ARG A 40 -12.97 2.38 -12.22
C ARG A 40 -11.59 2.88 -12.62
N VAL A 41 -11.52 4.06 -13.23
CA VAL A 41 -10.24 4.68 -13.63
C VAL A 41 -9.38 4.96 -12.40
N ALA A 42 -9.95 5.54 -11.34
CA ALA A 42 -9.22 5.81 -10.11
C ALA A 42 -8.66 4.53 -9.46
N LEU A 43 -9.47 3.45 -9.44
CA LEU A 43 -9.01 2.16 -8.93
C LEU A 43 -7.91 1.53 -9.80
N GLN A 44 -7.98 1.70 -11.12
CA GLN A 44 -6.95 1.21 -12.03
C GLN A 44 -5.63 1.97 -11.80
N ILE A 45 -5.68 3.30 -11.72
CA ILE A 45 -4.51 4.13 -11.41
C ILE A 45 -3.88 3.71 -10.07
N ALA A 46 -4.70 3.51 -9.04
CA ALA A 46 -4.21 3.09 -7.72
C ALA A 46 -3.53 1.72 -7.76
N ARG A 47 -4.01 0.80 -8.61
CA ARG A 47 -3.39 -0.50 -8.82
C ARG A 47 -2.05 -0.37 -9.54
N ASP A 48 -2.01 0.37 -10.64
CA ASP A 48 -0.81 0.53 -11.46
C ASP A 48 0.32 1.17 -10.63
N ASP A 49 0.00 2.21 -9.86
CA ASP A 49 0.93 2.88 -8.97
C ASP A 49 1.41 1.97 -7.79
N PHE A 50 0.56 1.06 -7.29
CA PHE A 50 1.00 0.03 -6.34
C PHE A 50 1.99 -0.95 -6.97
N GLU A 51 1.68 -1.45 -8.17
CA GLU A 51 2.55 -2.39 -8.90
C GLU A 51 3.90 -1.73 -9.22
N ASP A 52 3.90 -0.48 -9.68
CA ASP A 52 5.11 0.30 -9.96
C ASP A 52 5.98 0.52 -8.72
N ARG A 53 5.38 0.88 -7.57
CA ARG A 53 6.12 1.03 -6.32
C ARG A 53 6.78 -0.27 -5.89
N ARG A 54 6.04 -1.37 -5.98
CA ARG A 54 6.52 -2.71 -5.61
C ARG A 54 7.69 -3.13 -6.49
N GLU A 55 7.59 -2.90 -7.80
CA GLU A 55 8.63 -3.22 -8.77
C GLU A 55 9.90 -2.40 -8.52
N ARG A 56 9.77 -1.08 -8.34
CA ARG A 56 10.91 -0.21 -8.01
C ARG A 56 11.57 -0.59 -6.69
N GLN A 57 10.79 -0.96 -5.68
CA GLN A 57 11.33 -1.46 -4.42
C GLN A 57 12.10 -2.76 -4.61
N ARG A 58 11.56 -3.71 -5.39
CA ARG A 58 12.26 -4.97 -5.71
C ARG A 58 13.60 -4.70 -6.38
N GLN A 59 13.62 -3.88 -7.43
CA GLN A 59 14.83 -3.49 -8.14
C GLN A 59 15.86 -2.83 -7.20
N GLY A 60 15.41 -1.91 -6.33
CA GLY A 60 16.28 -1.28 -5.34
C GLY A 60 16.87 -2.28 -4.33
N ILE A 61 16.06 -3.23 -3.86
CA ILE A 61 16.53 -4.31 -2.97
C ILE A 61 17.58 -5.18 -3.68
N ASP A 62 17.34 -5.55 -4.94
CA ASP A 62 18.24 -6.42 -5.68
C ASP A 62 19.60 -5.74 -5.96
N LEU A 63 19.57 -4.45 -6.32
CA LEU A 63 20.79 -3.63 -6.45
C LEU A 63 21.55 -3.51 -5.12
N ALA A 64 20.85 -3.30 -4.01
CA ALA A 64 21.49 -3.18 -2.70
C ALA A 64 22.03 -4.51 -2.17
N LYS A 65 21.38 -5.63 -2.52
CA LYS A 65 21.88 -6.99 -2.24
C LYS A 65 23.14 -7.28 -3.04
N SER A 66 23.17 -6.98 -4.34
CA SER A 66 24.36 -7.19 -5.18
C SER A 66 25.53 -6.30 -4.74
N ALA A 67 25.25 -5.10 -4.24
CA ALA A 67 26.23 -4.21 -3.62
C ALA A 67 26.65 -4.62 -2.18
N GLY A 68 26.10 -5.71 -1.62
CA GLY A 68 26.48 -6.22 -0.30
C GLY A 68 26.05 -5.35 0.89
N LEU A 69 25.04 -4.49 0.71
CA LEU A 69 24.52 -3.62 1.78
C LEU A 69 23.65 -4.39 2.79
N TYR A 70 23.06 -5.51 2.37
CA TYR A 70 22.21 -6.36 3.21
C TYR A 70 23.07 -7.31 4.05
N ARG A 71 23.56 -6.85 5.21
CA ARG A 71 24.41 -7.62 6.13
C ARG A 71 23.66 -8.35 7.25
N GLY A 72 22.33 -8.35 7.20
CA GLY A 72 21.47 -8.93 8.22
C GLY A 72 21.44 -8.13 9.53
N ARG A 73 20.84 -8.72 10.57
CA ARG A 73 20.78 -8.14 11.91
C ARG A 73 22.15 -8.26 12.57
N LYS A 74 22.69 -7.15 13.08
CA LYS A 74 23.94 -7.17 13.86
C LYS A 74 23.76 -8.00 15.13
N PRO A 75 24.72 -8.88 15.48
CA PRO A 75 24.68 -9.63 16.74
C PRO A 75 24.76 -8.69 17.94
N ASN A 76 24.12 -9.07 19.05
CA ASN A 76 24.24 -8.35 20.31
C ASN A 76 25.47 -8.88 21.07
N ALA A 77 26.59 -8.15 20.95
CA ALA A 77 27.87 -8.55 21.54
C ALA A 77 27.79 -8.73 23.06
N LYS A 78 27.09 -7.84 23.77
CA LYS A 78 26.97 -7.89 25.24
C LYS A 78 26.27 -9.16 25.71
N VAL A 79 25.19 -9.55 25.03
CA VAL A 79 24.48 -10.80 25.36
C VAL A 79 25.37 -12.01 25.05
N HIS A 80 26.12 -11.96 23.95
CA HIS A 80 27.05 -13.03 23.60
C HIS A 80 28.15 -13.21 24.67
N GLU A 81 28.76 -12.12 25.12
CA GLU A 81 29.74 -12.13 26.21
C GLU A 81 29.17 -12.68 27.52
N GLN A 82 27.95 -12.26 27.89
CA GLN A 82 27.26 -12.79 29.07
C GLN A 82 27.01 -14.30 28.98
N ILE A 83 26.56 -14.79 27.81
CA ILE A 83 26.37 -16.22 27.57
C ILE A 83 27.70 -16.97 27.71
N ILE A 84 28.79 -16.43 27.15
CA ILE A 84 30.13 -17.03 27.28
C ILE A 84 30.54 -17.11 28.75
N ALA A 85 30.37 -16.01 29.50
CA ALA A 85 30.69 -15.97 30.93
C ALA A 85 29.90 -17.01 31.74
N PHE A 86 28.57 -17.08 31.54
CA PHE A 86 27.73 -18.07 32.24
C PHE A 86 28.07 -19.52 31.87
N LYS A 87 28.37 -19.79 30.59
CA LYS A 87 28.83 -21.11 30.16
C LYS A 87 30.18 -21.49 30.78
N SER A 88 31.13 -20.56 30.85
CA SER A 88 32.42 -20.80 31.53
C SER A 88 32.27 -21.01 33.04
N GLY A 89 31.24 -20.41 33.66
CA GLY A 89 30.90 -20.61 35.06
C GLY A 89 30.17 -21.93 35.35
N GLY A 90 29.97 -22.80 34.36
CA GLY A 90 29.32 -24.10 34.54
C GLY A 90 27.79 -24.06 34.62
N CYS A 91 27.15 -22.94 34.27
CA CYS A 91 25.69 -22.89 34.17
C CYS A 91 25.21 -23.72 32.97
N SER A 92 24.26 -24.63 33.22
CA SER A 92 23.54 -25.39 32.19
C SER A 92 22.71 -24.46 31.30
N ILE A 93 22.46 -24.91 30.07
CA ILE A 93 21.51 -24.31 29.12
C ILE A 93 20.10 -24.27 29.72
#